data_AF-A0A9E2CF45-F1
#
_entry.id   AF-A0A9E2CF45-F1
#
_cell.length_a   1.000
_cell.length_b   1.000
_cell.length_c   1.000
_cell.angle_alpha   90.00
_cell.angle_beta   90.00
_cell.angle_gamma   90.00
#
_symmetry.space_group_name_H-M   'P 1'
#
loop_
_entity.id
_entity.type
_entity.pdbx_description
1 polymer ?
#
loop_
_entity_poly.entity_id
_entity_poly.type
_entity_poly.pdbx_seq_one_letter_code
_entity_poly.pdbx_strand_id
1 'polypeptide(L)'
;GKFLGCSKYPECDGTRPIDGGEPKPPPKQTEIACEKCGQPMVIRTGRRGKFLGCSGFPKCRNAKPLPDEMAKELGEDAKPAPKAKPEVTGIPCQECGAPMVVRTSQRGKFLGCSKYPKCRHTQSLPDGD
;
A
#
# COMPACT_ATOMS: atom_id res chain seq x y z
N GLY A 1 -6.98 -16.11 -17.67
CA GLY A 1 -7.24 -15.71 -19.06
C GLY A 1 -7.25 -16.96 -19.92
N LYS A 2 -7.88 -16.90 -21.10
CA LYS A 2 -7.83 -18.00 -22.08
C LYS A 2 -6.43 -18.05 -22.71
N PHE A 3 -5.93 -19.26 -23.01
CA PHE A 3 -4.60 -19.46 -23.59
C PHE A 3 -4.65 -20.48 -24.73
N LEU A 4 -3.77 -20.33 -25.72
CA LEU A 4 -3.46 -21.30 -26.76
C LEU A 4 -2.42 -22.27 -26.20
N GLY A 5 -2.77 -23.55 -26.11
CA GLY A 5 -1.82 -24.62 -25.81
C GLY A 5 -1.34 -25.32 -27.08
N CYS A 6 -0.13 -25.86 -27.06
CA CYS A 6 0.39 -26.69 -28.15
C CYS A 6 -0.45 -27.96 -28.31
N SER A 7 -0.84 -28.30 -29.54
CA SER A 7 -1.60 -29.52 -29.85
C SER A 7 -0.82 -30.81 -29.55
N LYS A 8 0.50 -30.70 -29.39
CA LYS A 8 1.41 -31.82 -29.09
C LYS A 8 1.65 -32.02 -27.59
N TYR A 9 0.79 -31.49 -26.72
CA TYR A 9 0.83 -31.78 -25.29
C TYR A 9 0.57 -33.28 -25.07
N PRO A 10 1.43 -34.01 -24.32
CA PRO A 10 2.41 -33.54 -23.32
C PRO A 10 3.86 -33.37 -23.81
N GLU A 11 4.18 -33.61 -25.08
CA GLU A 11 5.55 -33.50 -25.62
C GLU A 11 6.03 -32.05 -25.78
N CYS A 12 5.11 -31.08 -25.81
CA CYS A 12 5.40 -29.65 -25.85
C CYS A 12 4.46 -28.90 -24.90
N ASP A 13 5.01 -28.17 -23.92
CA ASP A 13 4.25 -27.43 -22.90
C ASP A 13 3.95 -25.97 -23.29
N GLY A 14 4.32 -25.57 -24.51
CA GLY A 14 4.20 -24.20 -24.98
C GLY A 14 2.76 -23.68 -24.88
N THR A 15 2.56 -22.65 -24.06
CA THR A 15 1.28 -21.93 -23.95
C THR A 15 1.48 -20.44 -24.24
N ARG A 16 0.53 -19.84 -24.95
CA ARG A 16 0.50 -18.39 -25.22
C ARG A 16 -0.87 -17.81 -24.90
N PRO A 17 -0.98 -16.65 -24.24
CA PRO A 17 -2.28 -16.02 -23.99
C PRO A 17 -2.94 -15.56 -25.30
N ILE A 18 -4.26 -15.72 -25.42
CA ILE A 18 -5.03 -15.30 -26.62
C ILE A 18 -5.15 -13.77 -26.69
N ASP A 19 -5.41 -13.13 -25.55
CA ASP A 19 -5.80 -11.72 -25.48
C ASP A 19 -4.64 -10.71 -25.63
N GLY A 20 -3.51 -11.11 -26.24
CA GLY A 20 -2.44 -10.18 -26.63
C GLY A 20 -1.99 -9.21 -25.52
N GLY A 21 -2.03 -9.64 -24.26
CA GLY A 21 -1.83 -8.75 -23.12
C GLY A 21 -0.48 -8.06 -23.24
N GLU A 22 -0.51 -6.72 -23.32
CA GLU A 22 0.70 -5.90 -23.39
C GLU A 22 1.65 -6.29 -22.26
N PRO A 23 2.95 -6.44 -22.55
CA PRO A 23 3.94 -6.75 -21.52
C PRO A 23 3.87 -5.65 -20.47
N LYS A 24 3.43 -6.02 -19.27
CA LYS A 24 3.41 -5.11 -18.13
C LYS A 24 4.83 -4.53 -18.00
N PRO A 25 4.99 -3.20 -17.92
CA PRO A 25 6.30 -2.58 -17.92
C PRO A 25 7.18 -3.22 -16.85
N PRO A 26 8.47 -3.47 -17.16
CA PRO A 26 9.35 -4.15 -16.24
C PRO A 26 9.39 -3.38 -14.90
N PRO A 27 9.42 -4.10 -13.77
CA PRO A 27 9.52 -3.46 -12.47
C PRO A 27 10.80 -2.63 -12.44
N LYS A 28 10.66 -1.30 -12.30
CA LYS A 28 11.82 -0.41 -12.14
C LYS A 28 12.61 -0.87 -10.91
N GLN A 29 13.89 -1.18 -11.12
CA GLN A 29 14.81 -1.45 -10.02
C GLN A 29 15.11 -0.11 -9.34
N THR A 30 15.21 -0.11 -8.02
CA THR A 30 15.60 1.08 -7.26
C THR A 30 17.02 0.91 -6.73
N GLU A 31 17.72 2.02 -6.58
CA GLU A 31 19.06 2.06 -5.98
C GLU A 31 19.03 1.84 -4.45
N ILE A 32 17.85 1.59 -3.88
CA ILE A 32 17.67 1.37 -2.44
C ILE A 32 18.21 -0.02 -2.09
N ALA A 33 19.30 -0.05 -1.33
CA ALA A 33 19.84 -1.28 -0.76
C ALA A 33 18.95 -1.77 0.39
N CYS A 34 18.71 -3.08 0.41
CA CYS A 34 17.96 -3.69 1.50
C CYS A 34 18.85 -3.87 2.75
N GLU A 35 18.39 -3.38 3.90
CA GLU A 35 19.11 -3.46 5.18
C GLU A 35 19.43 -4.88 5.65
N LYS A 36 18.72 -5.90 5.16
CA LYS A 36 18.91 -7.31 5.59
C LYS A 36 19.85 -8.09 4.67
N CYS A 37 19.82 -7.82 3.37
CA CYS A 37 20.50 -8.60 2.34
C CYS A 37 21.62 -7.79 1.65
N GLY A 38 21.63 -6.46 1.76
CA GLY A 38 22.50 -5.56 0.99
C GLY A 38 22.14 -5.46 -0.49
N GLN A 39 21.23 -6.31 -0.98
CA GLN A 39 20.87 -6.36 -2.39
C GLN A 39 19.89 -5.23 -2.78
N PRO A 40 19.86 -4.83 -4.06
CA PRO A 40 18.97 -3.79 -4.54
C PRO A 40 17.50 -4.21 -4.40
N MET A 41 16.65 -3.25 -4.06
CA MET A 41 15.21 -3.44 -3.97
C MET A 41 14.53 -3.16 -5.31
N VAL A 42 13.46 -3.90 -5.60
CA VAL A 42 12.68 -3.81 -6.84
C VAL A 42 11.22 -3.45 -6.53
N ILE A 43 10.61 -2.64 -7.40
CA ILE A 43 9.22 -2.22 -7.23
C ILE A 43 8.31 -3.35 -7.71
N ARG A 44 7.52 -3.93 -6.80
CA ARG A 44 6.54 -4.97 -7.11
C ARG A 44 5.13 -4.46 -6.84
N THR A 45 4.18 -4.89 -7.66
CA THR A 45 2.76 -4.56 -7.46
C THR A 45 2.10 -5.66 -6.65
N GLY A 46 1.52 -5.30 -5.50
CA GLY A 46 0.75 -6.22 -4.65
C GLY A 46 -0.70 -5.76 -4.47
N ARG A 47 -1.47 -6.51 -3.67
CA ARG A 47 -2.89 -6.21 -3.37
C ARG A 47 -3.11 -4.82 -2.76
N ARG A 48 -2.12 -4.30 -2.02
CA ARG A 48 -2.17 -3.00 -1.31
C ARG A 48 -1.47 -1.86 -2.07
N GLY A 49 -1.11 -2.07 -3.33
CA GLY A 49 -0.37 -1.11 -4.15
C GLY A 49 1.07 -1.57 -4.45
N LYS A 50 1.84 -0.66 -5.06
CA LYS A 50 3.27 -0.85 -5.37
C LYS A 50 4.10 -0.80 -4.08
N PHE A 51 5.09 -1.67 -3.95
CA PHE A 51 5.98 -1.75 -2.78
C PHE A 51 7.40 -2.15 -3.20
N LEU A 52 8.38 -1.85 -2.36
CA LEU A 52 9.77 -2.26 -2.56
C LEU A 52 9.98 -3.66 -1.98
N GLY A 53 10.45 -4.61 -2.78
CA GLY A 53 10.88 -5.95 -2.31
C GLY A 53 12.36 -6.20 -2.55
N CYS A 54 13.07 -6.90 -1.64
CA CYS A 54 14.46 -7.35 -1.91
C CYS A 54 14.47 -8.24 -3.18
N SER A 55 15.43 -7.99 -4.07
CA SER A 55 15.68 -8.82 -5.27
C SER A 55 16.01 -10.27 -4.92
N GLY A 56 16.62 -10.52 -3.77
CA GLY A 56 16.96 -11.85 -3.24
C GLY A 56 15.81 -12.71 -2.75
N PHE A 57 14.56 -12.42 -3.10
CA PHE A 57 13.46 -13.34 -2.81
C PHE A 57 13.70 -14.68 -3.54
N PRO A 58 13.58 -15.86 -2.89
CA PRO A 58 12.97 -16.15 -1.59
C PRO A 58 13.91 -16.06 -0.36
N LYS A 59 15.22 -15.91 -0.55
CA LYS A 59 16.22 -15.86 0.53
C LYS A 59 16.06 -14.65 1.46
N CYS A 60 15.57 -13.53 0.93
CA CYS A 60 15.24 -12.34 1.71
C CYS A 60 13.82 -11.87 1.42
N ARG A 61 12.93 -11.97 2.42
CA ARG A 61 11.51 -11.58 2.34
C ARG A 61 11.26 -10.15 2.82
N ASN A 62 12.28 -9.28 2.75
CA ASN A 62 12.13 -7.89 3.17
C ASN A 62 11.26 -7.12 2.17
N ALA A 63 10.25 -6.41 2.69
CA ALA A 63 9.36 -5.56 1.91
C ALA A 63 9.17 -4.23 2.64
N LYS A 64 9.34 -3.12 1.93
CA LYS A 64 9.13 -1.76 2.43
C LYS A 64 8.03 -1.07 1.61
N PRO A 65 7.24 -0.16 2.21
CA PRO A 65 6.34 0.70 1.43
C PRO A 65 7.15 1.56 0.46
N LEU A 66 6.58 1.85 -0.70
CA LEU A 66 7.19 2.77 -1.67
C LEU A 66 7.13 4.19 -1.08
N PRO A 67 8.22 4.99 -1.11
CA PRO A 67 8.13 6.39 -0.73
C PRO A 67 7.21 7.16 -1.69
N ASP A 68 6.47 8.13 -1.15
CA ASP A 68 5.42 8.86 -1.88
C ASP A 68 5.96 9.58 -3.14
N GLU A 69 7.20 10.05 -3.08
CA GLU A 69 7.94 10.69 -4.19
C GLU A 69 8.02 9.75 -5.40
N MET A 70 8.45 8.49 -5.19
CA MET A 70 8.59 7.49 -6.25
C MET A 70 7.22 6.95 -6.71
N ALA A 71 6.22 6.95 -5.84
CA ALA A 71 4.87 6.54 -6.19
C ALA A 71 4.23 7.50 -7.21
N LYS A 72 4.51 8.80 -7.08
CA LYS A 72 3.99 9.86 -7.96
C LYS A 72 4.52 9.79 -9.38
N GLU A 73 5.79 9.42 -9.57
CA GLU A 73 6.41 9.31 -10.91
C GLU A 73 6.01 8.05 -11.69
N LEU A 74 5.39 7.06 -11.04
CA LEU A 74 5.11 5.75 -11.62
C LEU A 74 3.67 5.57 -12.12
N GLY A 75 2.88 6.64 -12.17
CA GLY A 75 1.56 6.65 -12.79
C GLY A 75 0.42 6.12 -11.89
N GLU A 76 -0.74 6.74 -12.11
CA GLU A 76 -1.94 6.96 -11.29
C GLU A 76 -2.74 5.74 -10.79
N ASP A 77 -2.21 4.52 -10.84
CA ASP A 77 -2.88 3.33 -10.28
C ASP A 77 -2.43 2.99 -8.85
N ALA A 78 -1.63 3.87 -8.24
CA ALA A 78 -1.30 3.79 -6.83
C ALA A 78 -2.53 4.21 -6.01
N LYS A 79 -3.47 3.29 -5.80
CA LYS A 79 -4.43 3.42 -4.70
C LYS A 79 -3.61 3.77 -3.46
N PRO A 80 -3.76 5.00 -2.91
CA PRO A 80 -2.89 5.49 -1.86
C PRO A 80 -2.91 4.49 -0.72
N ALA A 81 -1.72 4.13 -0.24
CA ALA A 81 -1.58 3.31 0.95
C ALA A 81 -2.46 3.93 2.05
N PRO A 82 -3.28 3.14 2.76
CA PRO A 82 -4.29 3.69 3.62
C PRO A 82 -3.64 4.33 4.84
N LYS A 83 -4.13 5.55 5.12
CA LYS A 83 -4.15 6.28 6.39
C LYS A 83 -2.97 7.21 6.61
N ALA A 84 -3.22 8.46 6.17
CA ALA A 84 -2.83 9.65 6.90
C ALA A 84 -2.72 9.33 8.39
N LYS A 85 -1.53 9.53 8.95
CA LYS A 85 -1.30 9.44 10.39
C LYS A 85 -2.41 10.28 11.04
N PRO A 86 -3.22 9.72 11.95
CA PRO A 86 -4.28 10.48 12.59
C PRO A 86 -3.64 11.71 13.24
N GLU A 87 -3.98 12.90 12.75
CA GLU A 87 -3.47 14.13 13.34
C GLU A 87 -3.98 14.18 14.78
N VAL A 88 -3.05 14.14 15.72
CA VAL A 88 -3.37 14.24 17.15
C VAL A 88 -3.71 15.70 17.38
N THR A 89 -5.00 15.97 17.56
CA THR A 89 -5.43 17.28 18.03
C THR A 89 -5.09 17.36 19.52
N GLY A 90 -4.53 18.48 19.97
CA GLY A 90 -4.28 18.75 21.39
C GLY A 90 -5.54 18.85 22.26
N ILE A 91 -6.69 18.44 21.74
CA ILE A 91 -8.00 18.47 22.40
C ILE A 91 -8.10 17.22 23.29
N PRO A 92 -8.27 17.39 24.62
CA PRO A 92 -8.47 16.27 25.52
C PRO A 92 -9.90 15.70 25.39
N CYS A 93 -10.00 14.38 25.42
CA CYS A 93 -11.27 13.67 25.47
C CYS A 93 -11.98 13.93 26.80
N GLN A 94 -13.25 14.33 26.76
CA GLN A 94 -14.03 14.63 27.97
C GLN A 94 -14.31 13.42 28.87
N GLU A 95 -14.26 12.19 28.34
CA GLU A 95 -14.53 10.98 29.13
C GLU A 95 -13.27 10.38 29.79
N CYS A 96 -12.08 10.57 29.21
CA CYS A 96 -10.88 9.87 29.66
C CYS A 96 -9.58 10.70 29.68
N GLY A 97 -9.67 11.98 29.33
CA GLY A 97 -8.55 12.92 29.29
C GLY A 97 -7.48 12.62 28.22
N ALA A 98 -7.64 11.57 27.42
CA ALA A 98 -6.69 11.21 26.39
C ALA A 98 -6.78 12.16 25.20
N PRO A 99 -5.68 12.41 24.46
CA PRO A 99 -5.73 13.27 23.28
C PRO A 99 -6.62 12.66 22.19
N MET A 100 -7.38 13.50 21.50
CA MET A 100 -8.25 13.09 20.40
C MET A 100 -7.50 13.13 19.06
N VAL A 101 -7.89 12.26 18.14
CA VAL A 101 -7.30 12.12 16.80
C VAL A 101 -8.34 12.37 15.73
N VAL A 102 -7.96 13.08 14.66
CA VAL A 102 -8.85 13.27 13.51
C VAL A 102 -8.95 11.95 12.73
N ARG A 103 -10.18 11.51 12.49
CA ARG A 103 -10.52 10.34 11.68
C ARG A 103 -11.52 10.74 10.59
N THR A 104 -11.43 10.10 9.44
CA THR A 104 -12.35 10.34 8.32
C THR A 104 -13.44 9.26 8.29
N SER A 105 -14.70 9.69 8.22
CA SER A 105 -15.87 8.82 7.98
C SER A 105 -16.53 9.17 6.65
N GLN A 106 -17.57 8.42 6.28
CA GLN A 106 -18.42 8.76 5.13
C GLN A 106 -19.11 10.13 5.27
N ARG A 107 -19.36 10.59 6.51
CA ARG A 107 -20.05 11.86 6.80
C ARG A 107 -19.10 13.04 7.01
N GLY A 108 -17.80 12.84 6.83
CA GLY A 108 -16.78 13.86 7.08
C GLY A 108 -15.76 13.46 8.14
N LYS A 109 -14.88 14.41 8.47
CA LYS A 109 -13.83 14.25 9.48
C LYS A 109 -14.41 14.46 10.89
N PHE A 110 -13.96 13.67 11.85
CA PHE A 110 -14.39 13.72 13.24
C PHE A 110 -13.23 13.46 14.19
N LEU A 111 -13.34 13.95 15.42
CA LEU A 111 -12.38 13.69 16.49
C LEU A 111 -12.77 12.37 17.19
N GLY A 112 -11.88 11.39 17.18
CA GLY A 112 -12.04 10.14 17.91
C GLY A 112 -11.00 10.02 19.02
N CYS A 113 -11.37 9.42 20.16
CA CYS A 113 -10.41 9.19 21.23
C CYS A 113 -9.22 8.31 20.78
N SER A 114 -7.99 8.66 21.19
CA SER A 114 -6.79 7.85 20.94
C SER A 114 -6.81 6.49 21.65
N LYS A 115 -7.51 6.37 22.79
CA LYS A 115 -7.64 5.12 23.56
C LYS A 115 -8.66 4.12 23.00
N TYR A 116 -9.23 4.34 21.80
CA TYR A 116 -10.11 3.36 21.16
C TYR A 116 -9.41 2.00 21.04
N PRO A 117 -10.03 0.87 21.45
CA PRO A 117 -11.47 0.68 21.73
C PRO A 117 -11.91 0.91 23.19
N LYS A 118 -11.00 1.26 24.11
CA LYS A 118 -11.30 1.45 25.55
C LYS A 118 -12.15 2.70 25.83
N CYS A 119 -12.05 3.72 24.98
CA CYS A 119 -12.91 4.89 25.01
C CYS A 119 -13.45 5.11 23.59
N ARG A 120 -14.78 5.14 23.47
CA ARG A 120 -15.52 5.25 22.18
C ARG A 120 -16.01 6.67 21.92
N HIS A 121 -15.63 7.65 22.75
CA HIS A 121 -15.99 9.04 22.59
C HIS A 121 -15.57 9.59 21.22
N THR A 122 -16.51 10.27 20.56
CA THR A 122 -16.30 10.97 19.30
C THR A 122 -16.92 12.36 19.36
N GLN A 123 -16.26 13.36 18.81
CA GLN A 123 -16.76 14.73 18.67
C GLN A 123 -16.65 15.21 17.22
N SER A 124 -17.57 16.08 16.80
CA SER A 124 -17.44 16.79 15.52
C SER A 124 -16.25 17.74 15.59
N LEU A 125 -15.58 17.97 14.47
CA LEU A 125 -14.62 19.07 14.39
C LEU A 125 -15.42 20.38 14.56
N PRO A 126 -14.91 21.37 15.32
CA PRO A 126 -15.50 22.70 15.26
C PRO A 126 -15.31 23.23 13.84
N ASP A 127 -16.41 23.41 13.12
CA ASP A 127 -16.43 24.14 11.86
C ASP A 127 -15.97 25.57 12.17
N GLY A 128 -14.78 25.94 11.72
CA GLY A 128 -14.28 27.31 11.85
C GLY A 128 -15.17 28.22 11.01
N ASP A 129 -15.78 29.21 11.67
CA ASP A 129 -16.36 30.40 11.04
C ASP A 129 -15.25 31.21 10.33
#